data_AF-A0A352V4F5-F1
#
_entry.id   AF-A0A352V4F5-F1
#
_cell.length_a   1.000
_cell.length_b   1.000
_cell.length_c   1.000
_cell.angle_alpha   90.00
_cell.angle_beta   90.00
_cell.angle_gamma   90.00
#
_symmetry.space_group_name_H-M   'P 1'
#
loop_
_entity.id
_entity.type
_entity.pdbx_description
1 polymer ?
#
loop_
_entity_poly.entity_id
_entity_poly.type
_entity_poly.pdbx_seq_one_letter_code
_entity_poly.pdbx_strand_id
1 'polypeptide(L)'
;PTWEVLRSYGHDYKCIFVGDAAMSPYEILHPGGANEHWNPEAGQVWLERACQQWPQHLWINPVPETHWRHTHSTRLVQEIFGGAMVPMTLEGIARGIKALR
;
A
#
# COMPACT_ATOMS: atom_id res chain seq x y z
N PRO A 1 2.69 17.51 1.69
CA PRO A 1 2.01 16.67 2.72
C PRO A 1 2.68 15.29 2.94
N THR A 2 2.76 14.40 1.94
CA THR A 2 3.31 13.03 2.11
C THR A 2 4.79 12.99 2.53
N TRP A 3 5.61 13.87 1.94
CA TRP A 3 7.02 14.03 2.35
C TRP A 3 7.19 14.43 3.81
N GLU A 4 6.22 15.14 4.38
CA GLU A 4 6.28 15.53 5.78
C GLU A 4 6.06 14.32 6.68
N VAL A 5 5.08 13.46 6.36
CA VAL A 5 4.84 12.21 7.09
C VAL A 5 6.08 11.32 7.09
N LEU A 6 6.73 11.13 5.93
CA LEU A 6 7.95 10.33 5.82
C LEU A 6 9.13 10.90 6.64
N ARG A 7 9.22 12.22 6.78
CA ARG A 7 10.30 12.87 7.57
C ARG A 7 9.99 12.93 9.07
N SER A 8 8.71 12.96 9.43
CA SER A 8 8.27 13.12 10.82
C SER A 8 8.29 11.81 11.60
N TYR A 9 8.04 10.67 10.95
CA TYR A 9 7.95 9.37 11.62
C TYR A 9 9.15 8.48 11.26
N GLY A 10 9.91 8.11 12.29
CA GLY A 10 11.12 7.29 12.18
C GLY A 10 10.86 5.85 11.73
N HIS A 11 11.95 5.10 11.58
CA HIS A 11 11.97 3.74 11.06
C HIS A 11 11.32 2.69 11.99
N ASP A 12 11.19 3.04 13.27
CA ASP A 12 10.61 2.22 14.34
C ASP A 12 9.07 2.22 14.34
N TYR A 13 8.45 3.13 13.57
CA TYR A 13 7.01 3.17 13.43
C TYR A 13 6.49 1.99 12.61
N LYS A 14 5.29 1.54 12.99
CA LYS A 14 4.51 0.56 12.22
C LYS A 14 3.52 1.30 11.35
N CYS A 15 3.51 1.02 10.05
CA CYS A 15 2.63 1.70 9.11
C CYS A 15 1.53 0.76 8.62
N ILE A 16 0.27 1.18 8.73
CA ILE A 16 -0.87 0.42 8.22
C ILE A 16 -1.57 1.26 7.15
N PHE A 17 -1.61 0.72 5.94
CA PHE A 17 -2.33 1.27 4.80
C PHE A 17 -3.70 0.61 4.70
N VAL A 18 -4.70 1.38 4.30
CA VAL A 18 -6.07 0.87 4.16
C VAL A 18 -6.63 1.38 2.83
N GLY A 19 -7.01 0.45 1.95
CA GLY A 19 -7.56 0.79 0.63
C GLY A 19 -7.82 -0.46 -0.21
N ASP A 20 -8.70 -0.35 -1.22
CA ASP A 20 -9.07 -1.47 -2.11
C ASP A 20 -7.93 -1.91 -3.06
N ALA A 21 -6.90 -1.08 -3.21
CA ALA A 21 -5.82 -1.25 -4.19
C ALA A 21 -6.35 -1.44 -5.63
N ALA A 22 -7.58 -1.04 -5.92
CA ALA A 22 -8.28 -1.21 -7.18
C ALA A 22 -8.40 0.14 -7.90
N MET A 23 -7.32 0.53 -8.57
CA MET A 23 -7.21 1.75 -9.37
C MET A 23 -6.69 1.43 -10.77
N SER A 24 -6.62 2.43 -11.65
CA SER A 24 -5.90 2.24 -12.90
C SER A 24 -4.43 1.93 -12.62
N PRO A 25 -3.81 0.91 -13.25
CA PRO A 25 -2.39 0.66 -13.12
C PRO A 25 -1.52 1.87 -13.49
N TYR A 26 -2.03 2.78 -14.33
CA TYR A 26 -1.35 4.02 -14.69
C TYR A 26 -1.14 4.96 -13.49
N GLU A 27 -2.08 5.00 -12.55
CA GLU A 27 -1.97 5.79 -11.30
C GLU A 27 -0.76 5.35 -10.46
N ILE A 28 -0.38 4.08 -10.57
CA ILE A 28 0.75 3.48 -9.84
C ILE A 28 2.04 3.62 -10.66
N LEU A 29 2.01 3.26 -11.94
CA LEU A 29 3.23 3.03 -12.72
C LEU A 29 3.78 4.29 -13.41
N HIS A 30 2.98 5.36 -13.58
CA HIS A 30 3.38 6.50 -14.41
C HIS A 30 3.33 7.83 -13.64
N PRO A 31 4.31 8.73 -13.86
CA PRO A 31 4.16 10.14 -13.52
C PRO A 31 2.96 10.75 -14.25
N GLY A 32 2.23 11.63 -13.57
CA GLY A 32 0.99 12.22 -14.09
C GLY A 32 -0.18 11.26 -14.19
N GLY A 33 -0.04 10.01 -13.72
CA GLY A 33 -1.08 8.98 -13.78
C GLY A 33 -2.21 9.21 -12.79
N ALA A 34 -2.03 10.05 -11.76
CA ALA A 34 -3.07 10.33 -10.78
C ALA A 34 -4.22 11.15 -11.39
N ASN A 35 -5.45 10.68 -11.20
CA ASN A 35 -6.66 11.21 -11.85
C ASN A 35 -6.94 12.69 -11.52
N GLU A 36 -6.59 13.13 -10.31
CA GLU A 36 -6.97 14.46 -9.82
C GLU A 36 -5.86 15.53 -9.94
N HIS A 37 -4.59 15.13 -10.03
CA HIS A 37 -3.46 16.06 -10.00
C HIS A 37 -2.24 15.48 -10.74
N TRP A 38 -1.50 16.33 -11.46
CA TRP A 38 -0.22 15.91 -12.04
C TRP A 38 0.80 15.60 -10.93
N ASN A 39 1.12 14.32 -10.77
CA ASN A 39 2.16 13.84 -9.86
C ASN A 39 3.52 13.74 -10.59
N PRO A 40 4.58 14.43 -10.14
CA PRO A 40 5.89 14.38 -10.80
C PRO A 40 6.60 13.02 -10.66
N GLU A 41 6.24 12.23 -9.64
CA GLU A 41 6.75 10.88 -9.40
C GLU A 41 5.60 9.88 -9.45
N ALA A 42 5.83 8.68 -10.00
CA ALA A 42 4.85 7.61 -10.08
C ALA A 42 4.41 7.13 -8.68
N GLY A 43 3.17 6.65 -8.54
CA GLY A 43 2.64 6.14 -7.27
C GLY A 43 3.48 5.01 -6.66
N GLN A 44 4.05 4.14 -7.51
CA GLN A 44 4.96 3.06 -7.11
C GLN A 44 6.15 3.59 -6.32
N VAL A 45 6.77 4.68 -6.76
CA VAL A 45 7.94 5.28 -6.09
C VAL A 45 7.59 5.68 -4.65
N TRP A 46 6.39 6.19 -4.44
CA TRP A 46 5.91 6.57 -3.10
C TRP A 46 5.61 5.37 -2.21
N LEU A 47 4.98 4.34 -2.76
CA LEU A 47 4.69 3.11 -2.02
C LEU A 47 5.98 2.39 -1.63
N GLU A 48 6.93 2.25 -2.56
CA GLU A 48 8.25 1.66 -2.28
C GLU A 48 9.02 2.46 -1.24
N ARG A 49 9.02 3.80 -1.34
CA ARG A 49 9.63 4.69 -0.35
C ARG A 49 9.03 4.51 1.04
N ALA A 50 7.70 4.33 1.12
CA ALA A 50 7.04 4.07 2.39
C ALA A 50 7.40 2.69 2.97
N CYS A 51 7.45 1.64 2.14
CA CYS A 51 7.89 0.31 2.55
C CYS A 51 9.35 0.31 3.04
N GLN A 52 10.22 1.11 2.43
CA GLN A 52 11.61 1.29 2.88
C GLN A 52 11.69 2.08 4.19
N GLN A 53 10.89 3.14 4.32
CA GLN A 53 10.86 3.97 5.54
C GLN A 53 10.31 3.20 6.74
N TRP A 54 9.30 2.35 6.55
CA TRP A 54 8.66 1.56 7.61
C TRP A 54 8.66 0.07 7.24
N PRO A 55 9.70 -0.70 7.61
CA PRO A 55 9.77 -2.14 7.30
C PRO A 55 8.64 -2.93 7.93
N GLN A 56 8.13 -2.43 9.06
CA GLN A 56 6.92 -2.93 9.71
C GLN A 56 5.71 -2.26 9.06
N HIS A 57 5.34 -2.72 7.86
CA HIS A 57 4.16 -2.22 7.14
C HIS A 57 3.15 -3.31 6.82
N LEU A 58 1.90 -2.90 6.65
CA LEU A 58 0.78 -3.77 6.30
C LEU A 58 -0.23 -3.02 5.44
N TRP A 59 -0.76 -3.67 4.41
CA TRP A 59 -1.92 -3.20 3.67
C TRP A 59 -3.18 -3.97 4.08
N ILE A 60 -4.25 -3.28 4.46
CA ILE A 60 -5.55 -3.87 4.74
C ILE A 60 -6.47 -3.56 3.56
N ASN A 61 -6.88 -4.60 2.85
CA ASN A 61 -7.73 -4.48 1.66
C ASN A 61 -9.19 -4.86 1.98
N PRO A 62 -10.18 -3.96 1.82
CA PRO A 62 -11.59 -4.25 2.01
C PRO A 62 -12.20 -5.15 0.93
N VAL A 63 -11.57 -5.28 -0.24
CA VAL A 63 -11.98 -6.22 -1.28
C VAL A 63 -11.77 -7.65 -0.78
N PRO A 64 -12.74 -8.58 -0.93
CA PRO A 64 -12.54 -9.96 -0.53
C PRO A 64 -11.31 -10.59 -1.21
N GLU A 65 -10.50 -11.32 -0.44
CA GLU A 65 -9.19 -11.85 -0.90
C GLU A 65 -9.29 -12.71 -2.17
N THR A 66 -10.40 -13.42 -2.35
CA THR A 66 -10.71 -14.20 -3.57
C THR A 66 -10.73 -13.35 -4.83
N HIS A 67 -11.00 -12.05 -4.71
CA HIS A 67 -11.12 -11.12 -5.84
C HIS A 67 -9.83 -10.38 -6.16
N TRP A 68 -8.78 -10.47 -5.33
CA TRP A 68 -7.54 -9.71 -5.54
C TRP A 68 -6.83 -10.06 -6.85
N ARG A 69 -7.07 -11.26 -7.39
CA ARG A 69 -6.53 -11.68 -8.68
C ARG A 69 -7.20 -10.99 -9.88
N HIS A 70 -8.36 -10.39 -9.70
CA HIS A 70 -9.13 -9.79 -10.80
C HIS A 70 -8.60 -8.43 -11.24
N THR A 71 -7.95 -7.68 -10.34
CA THR A 71 -7.44 -6.35 -10.66
C THR A 71 -5.91 -6.35 -10.69
N HIS A 72 -5.34 -5.82 -11.77
CA HIS A 72 -3.89 -5.76 -11.95
C HIS A 72 -3.22 -4.91 -10.86
N SER A 73 -3.78 -3.74 -10.53
CA SER A 73 -3.23 -2.85 -9.49
C SER A 73 -3.19 -3.51 -8.12
N THR A 74 -4.18 -4.35 -7.78
CA THR A 74 -4.19 -5.06 -6.50
C THR A 74 -3.01 -6.01 -6.39
N ARG A 75 -2.66 -6.72 -7.48
CA ARG A 75 -1.45 -7.55 -7.53
C ARG A 75 -0.18 -6.72 -7.43
N LEU A 76 -0.10 -5.58 -8.13
CA LEU A 76 1.06 -4.68 -8.04
C LEU A 76 1.27 -4.17 -6.61
N VAL A 77 0.22 -3.68 -5.95
CA VAL A 77 0.31 -3.21 -4.56
C VAL A 77 0.73 -4.36 -3.64
N GLN A 78 0.18 -5.57 -3.83
CA GLN A 78 0.60 -6.75 -3.08
C GLN A 78 2.09 -7.06 -3.26
N GLU A 79 2.61 -6.96 -4.49
CA GLU A 79 4.02 -7.18 -4.82
C GLU A 79 4.93 -6.11 -4.20
N ILE A 80 4.56 -4.83 -4.30
CA ILE A 80 5.30 -3.71 -3.68
C ILE A 80 5.39 -3.89 -2.16
N PHE A 81 4.31 -4.36 -1.54
CA PHE A 81 4.24 -4.63 -0.11
C PHE A 81 4.86 -5.98 0.28
N GLY A 82 5.52 -6.69 -0.64
CA GLY A 82 6.17 -7.97 -0.35
C GLY A 82 5.22 -9.06 0.16
N GLY A 83 3.95 -8.98 -0.23
CA GLY A 83 2.89 -9.88 0.26
C GLY A 83 2.29 -9.49 1.61
N ALA A 84 2.71 -8.38 2.23
CA ALA A 84 2.15 -7.86 3.49
C ALA A 84 0.79 -7.19 3.27
N MET A 85 -0.18 -7.95 2.74
CA MET A 85 -1.55 -7.52 2.51
C MET A 85 -2.54 -8.53 3.10
N VAL A 86 -3.52 -8.06 3.85
CA VAL A 86 -4.54 -8.88 4.52
C VAL A 86 -5.95 -8.36 4.22
N PRO A 87 -6.98 -9.24 4.21
CA PRO A 87 -8.35 -8.79 4.02
C PRO A 87 -8.87 -8.04 5.26
N MET A 88 -9.81 -7.12 5.06
CA MET A 88 -10.49 -6.39 6.13
C MET A 88 -11.56 -7.28 6.82
N THR A 89 -11.10 -8.39 7.38
CA THR A 89 -11.88 -9.28 8.25
C THR A 89 -11.23 -9.32 9.63
N LEU A 90 -11.98 -9.73 10.65
CA LEU A 90 -11.43 -9.87 12.00
C LEU A 90 -10.19 -10.79 12.00
N GLU A 91 -10.26 -11.91 11.28
CA GLU A 91 -9.15 -12.85 11.14
C GLU A 91 -7.97 -12.24 10.37
N GLY A 92 -8.23 -11.56 9.25
CA GLY A 92 -7.20 -10.92 8.43
C GLY A 92 -6.44 -9.84 9.19
N ILE A 93 -7.16 -8.97 9.92
CA ILE A 93 -6.57 -7.94 10.77
C ILE A 93 -5.77 -8.59 11.91
N ALA A 94 -6.30 -9.60 12.58
CA ALA A 94 -5.57 -10.29 13.64
C ALA A 94 -4.25 -10.90 13.12
N ARG A 95 -4.28 -11.52 11.93
CA ARG A 95 -3.09 -12.05 11.24
C ARG A 95 -2.09 -10.94 10.91
N GLY A 96 -2.57 -9.84 10.33
CA GLY A 96 -1.73 -8.69 9.97
C GLY A 96 -1.05 -8.05 11.18
N ILE A 97 -1.80 -7.80 12.26
CA ILE A 97 -1.25 -7.25 13.51
C ILE A 97 -0.22 -8.20 14.12
N LYS A 98 -0.41 -9.53 14.03
CA LYS A 98 0.58 -10.51 14.49
C LYS A 98 1.87 -10.45 13.65
N ALA A 99 1.77 -10.22 12.34
CA ALA A 99 2.94 -10.11 11.45
C ALA A 99 3.78 -8.84 11.69
N LEU A 100 3.16 -7.79 12.22
CA LEU A 100 3.83 -6.53 12.57
C LEU A 100 4.53 -6.57 13.95
N ARG A 101 4.52 -7.68 14.68
CA ARG A 101 5.05 -7.78 16.05
C ARG A 101 6.55 -7.99 16.08
#